data_AF-A0A8R1DKN4-F1
#
_entry.id   AF-A0A8R1DKN4-F1
#
_cell.length_a   1.000
_cell.length_b   1.000
_cell.length_c   1.000
_cell.angle_alpha   90.00
_cell.angle_beta   90.00
_cell.angle_gamma   90.00
#
_symmetry.space_group_name_H-M   'P 1'
#
loop_
_entity.id
_entity.type
_entity.pdbx_description
1 polymer ?
#
loop_
_entity_poly.entity_id
_entity_poly.type
_entity_poly.pdbx_seq_one_letter_code
_entity_poly.pdbx_strand_id
1 'polypeptide(L)'
;MFGERRKTGGANFGFAGGRPSTAITPTKRFTDLGTAQSTRKVDNRLSMGQNGGRLSVFQRGSAVAPRDVKSAQASNVTKIYNFLLEHEQSGAPPEKIIRQPTGKNDFITMFEQLYQHLSKDYEFPQGARVEDEFTGIMKGLGYPFPLKNSFFQPMGSSHGYPHLLDALAWLIDVISLNQSVSSVTQNILLGDFMEAAEAQDKIISYSFYSSTFREYTYDRKAIESKDAPFWAETKERLRDYFEKNDEITDLVTSTKQVFEQLRFECEEIEADKGDEQGLLEEIARIKDDVRKAHEYLESTERVQKQTGVELGIVQESLEAKKAEFEAVQAEVNELKRRIEVQRQQHGLTGKEVRQLNVENNRDKEAVHEIQTELDNVSKTLWRMRDEDTFREQKANFVLVIENMEKILLDANVKIGLDALRPPQNEKDLKVGWDALNNQWLPEVNRQLQHKKLELDDEKTQFSSRFAAIEERVQMQQELLREANKKEAREERVRRNERDEWKTDRLQREKRLDELENEKDVLKNQMQTGGSLDREIEEEKAKSAKLVEALEQKKASLAEGIRQKLDETMREITKIDLENATFHAECTDIEKLVLKTRNMNQ
;
A
#
# COMPACT_ATOMS: atom_id res chain seq x y z
N MET A 1 42.05 -30.10 -28.32
CA MET A 1 43.04 -30.69 -27.39
C MET A 1 42.33 -31.03 -26.09
N PHE A 2 42.72 -32.15 -25.50
CA PHE A 2 41.99 -33.04 -24.59
C PHE A 2 41.74 -32.52 -23.17
N GLY A 3 40.77 -33.15 -22.48
CA GLY A 3 40.68 -33.20 -21.01
C GLY A 3 39.26 -33.19 -20.44
N GLU A 4 38.39 -34.12 -20.84
CA GLU A 4 37.93 -35.27 -20.02
C GLU A 4 37.02 -34.99 -18.81
N ARG A 5 35.74 -35.33 -19.03
CA ARG A 5 34.73 -35.68 -18.01
C ARG A 5 35.17 -36.94 -17.24
N ARG A 6 34.92 -36.96 -15.93
CA ARG A 6 34.65 -38.21 -15.20
C ARG A 6 33.31 -38.15 -14.48
N LYS A 7 32.53 -39.18 -14.74
CA LYS A 7 31.28 -39.58 -14.08
C LYS A 7 31.61 -40.72 -13.10
N THR A 8 30.63 -41.02 -12.25
CA THR A 8 30.37 -42.24 -11.46
C THR A 8 30.84 -42.29 -10.01
N GLY A 9 29.90 -42.61 -9.13
CA GLY A 9 30.13 -43.43 -7.95
C GLY A 9 29.28 -43.05 -6.74
N GLY A 10 28.07 -43.59 -6.64
CA GLY A 10 27.32 -43.61 -5.39
C GLY A 10 27.78 -44.75 -4.47
N ALA A 11 27.58 -44.60 -3.17
CA ALA A 11 27.42 -45.69 -2.21
C ALA A 11 26.76 -45.17 -0.92
N ASN A 12 25.70 -45.87 -0.54
CA ASN A 12 25.02 -45.83 0.76
C ASN A 12 25.98 -46.21 1.91
N PHE A 13 25.79 -45.61 3.09
CA PHE A 13 25.78 -46.32 4.37
C PHE A 13 24.89 -45.57 5.35
N GLY A 14 23.89 -46.27 5.90
CA GLY A 14 23.06 -45.81 7.01
C GLY A 14 23.50 -46.43 8.33
N PHE A 15 23.15 -45.75 9.43
CA PHE A 15 22.94 -46.26 10.79
C PHE A 15 21.94 -45.27 11.43
N ALA A 16 20.66 -45.63 11.61
CA ALA A 16 20.08 -46.52 12.62
C ALA A 16 20.10 -45.92 14.04
N GLY A 17 18.91 -45.56 14.53
CA GLY A 17 18.69 -45.08 15.90
C GLY A 17 17.24 -44.68 16.21
N GLY A 18 16.26 -45.51 15.82
CA GLY A 18 14.84 -45.31 16.16
C GLY A 18 14.21 -46.62 16.63
N ARG A 19 13.56 -46.59 17.80
CA ARG A 19 12.77 -47.66 18.44
C ARG A 19 11.75 -47.00 19.41
N PRO A 20 10.64 -47.65 19.79
CA PRO A 20 9.55 -48.12 18.92
C PRO A 20 8.15 -47.83 19.51
N SER A 21 7.11 -48.09 18.72
CA SER A 21 5.70 -48.16 19.12
C SER A 21 5.41 -49.17 20.23
N THR A 22 4.39 -48.87 21.05
CA THR A 22 3.60 -49.87 21.77
C THR A 22 2.10 -49.58 21.61
N ALA A 23 1.40 -50.50 20.95
CA ALA A 23 -0.04 -50.66 21.01
C ALA A 23 -0.34 -51.72 22.08
N ILE A 24 -1.19 -51.40 23.07
CA ILE A 24 -1.79 -52.37 23.98
C ILE A 24 -3.20 -51.90 24.35
N THR A 25 -4.22 -52.58 23.82
CA THR A 25 -5.53 -52.75 24.50
C THR A 25 -5.39 -53.81 25.59
N PRO A 26 -6.14 -53.69 26.70
CA PRO A 26 -7.15 -54.75 26.91
C PRO A 26 -8.47 -54.29 27.55
N THR A 27 -9.50 -55.02 27.15
CA THR A 27 -10.82 -55.28 27.76
C THR A 27 -10.88 -55.42 29.30
N LYS A 28 -11.92 -54.88 29.96
CA LYS A 28 -13.07 -55.62 30.59
C LYS A 28 -13.85 -54.77 31.63
N ARG A 29 -15.16 -54.71 31.40
CA ARG A 29 -16.32 -54.82 32.33
C ARG A 29 -16.12 -54.56 33.83
N PHE A 30 -16.93 -53.63 34.37
CA PHE A 30 -17.68 -53.83 35.62
C PHE A 30 -19.03 -53.10 35.57
N THR A 31 -20.01 -53.69 36.24
CA THR A 31 -21.46 -53.52 36.15
C THR A 31 -22.06 -52.60 37.22
N ASP A 32 -23.23 -52.04 36.86
CA ASP A 32 -24.44 -51.78 37.67
C ASP A 32 -24.37 -50.94 38.96
N LEU A 33 -25.15 -49.85 38.96
CA LEU A 33 -26.26 -49.66 39.91
C LEU A 33 -27.27 -48.65 39.33
N GLY A 34 -28.51 -49.10 39.11
CA GLY A 34 -29.59 -48.30 38.55
C GLY A 34 -30.43 -47.57 39.58
N THR A 35 -31.30 -46.67 39.12
CA THR A 35 -32.70 -46.59 39.60
C THR A 35 -33.58 -45.97 38.51
N ALA A 36 -34.81 -46.47 38.43
CA ALA A 36 -35.75 -46.38 37.32
C ALA A 36 -36.69 -45.16 37.36
N GLN A 37 -37.31 -44.86 36.20
CA GLN A 37 -38.76 -44.78 35.94
C GLN A 37 -38.99 -44.42 34.44
N SER A 38 -39.40 -45.36 33.58
CA SER A 38 -40.79 -45.73 33.22
C SER A 38 -41.47 -44.78 32.21
N THR A 39 -41.60 -45.19 30.93
CA THR A 39 -42.88 -45.52 30.26
C THR A 39 -42.71 -45.98 28.79
N ARG A 40 -43.10 -47.25 28.57
CA ARG A 40 -43.76 -47.94 27.41
C ARG A 40 -43.57 -47.40 25.96
N LYS A 41 -42.93 -48.20 25.08
CA LYS A 41 -43.49 -49.13 24.03
C LYS A 41 -44.08 -48.38 22.80
N VAL A 42 -43.82 -48.70 21.52
CA VAL A 42 -43.67 -49.99 20.81
C VAL A 42 -42.86 -49.76 19.51
N ASP A 43 -41.86 -50.60 19.24
CA ASP A 43 -41.23 -50.73 17.92
C ASP A 43 -42.06 -51.64 17.01
N ASN A 44 -42.10 -51.36 15.70
CA ASN A 44 -42.25 -52.42 14.71
C ASN A 44 -41.25 -52.27 13.56
N ARG A 45 -40.73 -53.42 13.16
CA ARG A 45 -39.46 -53.70 12.48
C ARG A 45 -39.45 -53.50 10.96
N LEU A 46 -38.25 -53.17 10.48
CA LEU A 46 -37.50 -53.69 9.30
C LEU A 46 -38.11 -53.54 7.88
N SER A 47 -37.33 -52.98 6.95
CA SER A 47 -36.44 -53.79 6.09
C SER A 47 -35.60 -52.91 5.16
N MET A 48 -34.33 -53.29 5.01
CA MET A 48 -33.36 -52.72 4.09
C MET A 48 -33.42 -53.48 2.76
N GLY A 49 -33.45 -52.77 1.64
CA GLY A 49 -33.34 -53.33 0.30
C GLY A 49 -32.61 -52.35 -0.61
N GLN A 50 -31.31 -52.59 -0.80
CA GLN A 50 -30.47 -51.90 -1.78
C GLN A 50 -30.97 -52.18 -3.20
N ASN A 51 -31.14 -51.14 -4.02
CA ASN A 51 -30.73 -51.15 -5.42
C ASN A 51 -30.66 -49.71 -5.94
N GLY A 52 -29.46 -49.33 -6.38
CA GLY A 52 -29.20 -48.06 -7.05
C GLY A 52 -29.85 -48.03 -8.44
N GLY A 53 -30.69 -47.02 -8.66
CA GLY A 53 -31.24 -46.65 -9.96
C GLY A 53 -31.42 -45.13 -9.97
N ARG A 54 -30.82 -44.48 -10.98
CA ARG A 54 -30.83 -43.02 -11.18
C ARG A 54 -32.24 -42.43 -11.06
N LEU A 55 -32.42 -41.38 -10.26
CA LEU A 55 -33.63 -40.57 -10.24
C LEU A 55 -33.77 -39.85 -11.60
N SER A 56 -34.65 -40.36 -12.45
CA SER A 56 -35.13 -39.66 -13.65
C SER A 56 -36.17 -38.62 -13.23
N VAL A 57 -35.95 -37.35 -13.57
CA VAL A 57 -36.84 -36.21 -13.28
C VAL A 57 -38.16 -36.25 -14.08
N PHE A 58 -38.33 -37.20 -14.99
CA PHE A 58 -39.55 -37.34 -15.78
C PHE A 58 -40.11 -38.76 -15.72
N GLN A 59 -40.75 -39.10 -14.61
CA GLN A 59 -41.75 -40.18 -14.57
C GLN A 59 -43.16 -39.59 -14.67
N ARG A 60 -43.86 -39.94 -15.76
CA ARG A 60 -45.31 -39.81 -15.88
C ARG A 60 -45.98 -40.72 -14.85
N GLY A 61 -46.53 -40.13 -13.79
CA GLY A 61 -47.32 -40.84 -12.78
C GLY A 61 -47.29 -40.10 -11.45
N SER A 62 -48.38 -39.40 -11.12
CA SER A 62 -48.60 -38.65 -9.89
C SER A 62 -48.19 -39.43 -8.63
N ALA A 63 -47.03 -39.08 -8.05
CA ALA A 63 -46.67 -39.41 -6.67
C ALA A 63 -46.57 -38.14 -5.82
N VAL A 64 -47.37 -37.10 -6.14
CA VAL A 64 -47.54 -35.97 -5.23
C VAL A 64 -48.62 -36.35 -4.23
N ALA A 65 -48.28 -36.31 -2.93
CA ALA A 65 -49.23 -36.59 -1.86
C ALA A 65 -50.48 -35.70 -1.98
N PRO A 66 -51.68 -36.18 -1.59
CA PRO A 66 -52.89 -35.36 -1.62
C PRO A 66 -52.66 -34.06 -0.83
N ARG A 67 -52.76 -32.92 -1.51
CA ARG A 67 -52.57 -31.61 -0.86
C ARG A 67 -53.74 -31.34 0.07
N ASP A 68 -53.47 -30.93 1.31
CA ASP A 68 -54.52 -30.51 2.24
C ASP A 68 -55.00 -29.10 1.88
N VAL A 69 -56.02 -29.05 1.03
CA VAL A 69 -56.50 -27.79 0.49
C VAL A 69 -57.50 -27.09 1.42
N LYS A 70 -58.05 -27.80 2.40
CA LYS A 70 -59.05 -27.24 3.32
C LYS A 70 -58.40 -26.37 4.39
N SER A 71 -57.28 -26.82 4.97
CA SER A 71 -56.54 -26.01 5.94
C SER A 71 -55.89 -24.78 5.30
N ALA A 72 -55.47 -24.87 4.04
CA ALA A 72 -54.86 -23.79 3.29
C ALA A 72 -55.85 -22.76 2.73
N GLN A 73 -57.17 -23.05 2.74
CA GLN A 73 -58.18 -22.23 2.06
C GLN A 73 -58.17 -20.77 2.53
N ALA A 74 -58.10 -20.51 3.84
CA ALA A 74 -58.09 -19.15 4.37
C ALA A 74 -56.84 -18.38 3.93
N SER A 75 -55.67 -19.03 3.96
CA SER A 75 -54.40 -18.46 3.51
C SER A 75 -54.42 -18.14 2.00
N ASN A 76 -54.93 -19.06 1.19
CA ASN A 76 -55.05 -18.89 -0.27
C ASN A 76 -56.00 -17.73 -0.63
N VAL A 77 -57.12 -17.58 0.08
CA VAL A 77 -58.05 -16.45 -0.11
C VAL A 77 -57.37 -15.11 0.23
N THR A 78 -56.68 -15.02 1.37
CA THR A 78 -55.96 -13.79 1.75
C THR A 78 -54.86 -13.46 0.75
N LYS A 79 -54.14 -14.46 0.24
CA LYS A 79 -53.10 -14.28 -0.77
C LYS A 79 -53.64 -13.75 -2.10
N ILE A 80 -54.74 -14.33 -2.59
CA ILE A 80 -55.41 -13.86 -3.82
C ILE A 80 -55.94 -12.44 -3.63
N TYR A 81 -56.57 -12.17 -2.49
CA TYR A 81 -57.10 -10.84 -2.18
C TYR A 81 -55.99 -9.78 -2.14
N ASN A 82 -54.90 -10.03 -1.40
CA ASN A 82 -53.78 -9.09 -1.30
C ASN A 82 -53.13 -8.82 -2.66
N PHE A 83 -52.92 -9.87 -3.47
CA PHE A 83 -52.33 -9.73 -4.80
C PHE A 83 -53.21 -8.86 -5.73
N LEU A 84 -54.52 -9.12 -5.77
CA LEU A 84 -55.46 -8.34 -6.59
C LEU A 84 -55.61 -6.89 -6.07
N LEU A 85 -55.56 -6.68 -4.75
CA LEU A 85 -55.59 -5.35 -4.15
C LEU A 85 -54.35 -4.52 -4.53
N GLU A 86 -53.17 -5.14 -4.49
CA GLU A 86 -51.90 -4.48 -4.81
C GLU A 86 -51.79 -4.08 -6.29
N HIS A 87 -52.29 -4.93 -7.20
CA HIS A 87 -52.11 -4.74 -8.64
C HIS A 87 -53.27 -4.05 -9.37
N GLU A 88 -54.52 -4.17 -8.89
CA GLU A 88 -55.70 -3.71 -9.63
C GLU A 88 -56.58 -2.67 -8.92
N GLN A 89 -56.19 -2.19 -7.73
CA GLN A 89 -56.69 -1.10 -6.84
C GLN A 89 -58.16 -0.60 -6.94
N SER A 90 -58.78 -0.47 -8.12
CA SER A 90 -60.19 -0.14 -8.35
C SER A 90 -61.08 -1.31 -8.82
N GLY A 91 -60.52 -2.50 -9.12
CA GLY A 91 -61.25 -3.67 -9.66
C GLY A 91 -61.26 -4.93 -8.80
N ALA A 92 -60.65 -4.91 -7.61
CA ALA A 92 -60.46 -6.11 -6.79
C ALA A 92 -61.79 -6.60 -6.15
N PRO A 93 -62.17 -7.88 -6.34
CA PRO A 93 -63.35 -8.43 -5.68
C PRO A 93 -63.16 -8.52 -4.16
N PRO A 94 -64.19 -8.24 -3.35
CA PRO A 94 -64.11 -8.36 -1.89
C PRO A 94 -63.80 -9.81 -1.47
N GLU A 95 -63.07 -9.98 -0.37
CA GLU A 95 -62.62 -11.29 0.14
C GLU A 95 -63.76 -12.33 0.27
N LYS A 96 -64.98 -11.87 0.53
CA LYS A 96 -66.18 -12.71 0.60
C LYS A 96 -66.50 -13.40 -0.75
N ILE A 97 -66.32 -12.71 -1.86
CA ILE A 97 -66.55 -13.24 -3.23
C ILE A 97 -65.42 -14.19 -3.63
N ILE A 98 -64.19 -13.92 -3.20
CA ILE A 98 -63.05 -14.83 -3.40
C ILE A 98 -63.22 -16.11 -2.58
N ARG A 99 -63.75 -16.04 -1.36
CA ARG A 99 -64.00 -17.23 -0.52
C ARG A 99 -65.13 -18.10 -1.05
N GLN A 100 -66.15 -17.48 -1.63
CA GLN A 100 -67.32 -18.16 -2.19
C GLN A 100 -67.87 -17.35 -3.37
N PRO A 101 -67.51 -17.70 -4.61
CA PRO A 101 -67.97 -16.99 -5.80
C PRO A 101 -69.46 -17.24 -5.99
N THR A 102 -70.18 -16.21 -6.44
CA THR A 102 -71.64 -16.26 -6.60
C THR A 102 -72.03 -16.87 -7.95
N GLY A 103 -71.11 -16.84 -8.93
CA GLY A 103 -71.29 -17.46 -10.23
C GLY A 103 -69.97 -17.82 -10.93
N LYS A 104 -70.09 -18.36 -12.15
CA LYS A 104 -68.93 -18.71 -12.99
C LYS A 104 -68.14 -17.48 -13.45
N ASN A 105 -68.84 -16.36 -13.67
CA ASN A 105 -68.23 -15.13 -14.16
C ASN A 105 -67.23 -14.55 -13.14
N ASP A 106 -67.56 -14.57 -11.84
CA ASP A 106 -66.64 -14.10 -10.80
C ASP A 106 -65.30 -14.86 -10.84
N PHE A 107 -65.34 -16.17 -11.06
CA PHE A 107 -64.14 -17.00 -11.21
C PHE A 107 -63.37 -16.70 -12.49
N ILE A 108 -64.06 -16.52 -13.62
CA ILE A 108 -63.44 -16.18 -14.91
C ILE A 108 -62.73 -14.83 -14.81
N THR A 109 -63.41 -13.81 -14.28
CA THR A 109 -62.83 -12.47 -14.13
C THR A 109 -61.62 -12.48 -13.22
N MET A 110 -61.67 -13.16 -12.08
CA MET A 110 -60.49 -13.33 -11.21
C MET A 110 -59.34 -14.05 -11.91
N PHE A 111 -59.62 -15.11 -12.66
CA PHE A 111 -58.59 -15.85 -13.38
C PHE A 111 -57.96 -15.03 -14.51
N GLU A 112 -58.77 -14.33 -15.28
CA GLU A 112 -58.37 -13.47 -16.37
C GLU A 112 -57.46 -12.33 -15.89
N GLN A 113 -57.88 -11.63 -14.83
CA GLN A 113 -57.08 -10.60 -14.15
C GLN A 113 -55.71 -11.14 -13.71
N LEU A 114 -55.68 -12.30 -13.07
CA LEU A 114 -54.42 -12.93 -12.66
C LEU A 114 -53.57 -13.32 -13.87
N TYR A 115 -54.15 -13.94 -14.89
CA TYR A 115 -53.39 -14.46 -16.03
C TYR A 115 -52.88 -13.36 -16.97
N GLN A 116 -53.53 -12.18 -17.00
CA GLN A 116 -53.05 -11.02 -17.74
C GLN A 116 -51.67 -10.51 -17.27
N HIS A 117 -51.26 -10.83 -16.04
CA HIS A 117 -49.90 -10.57 -15.56
C HIS A 117 -48.83 -11.44 -16.26
N LEU A 118 -49.20 -12.58 -16.85
CA LEU A 118 -48.31 -13.40 -17.67
C LEU A 118 -48.45 -13.07 -19.17
N SER A 119 -49.66 -12.81 -19.63
CA SER A 119 -49.97 -12.48 -21.03
C SER A 119 -50.94 -11.31 -21.11
N LYS A 120 -50.42 -10.10 -21.35
CA LYS A 120 -51.19 -8.84 -21.29
C LYS A 120 -52.39 -8.77 -22.25
N ASP A 121 -52.34 -9.53 -23.34
CA ASP A 121 -53.39 -9.53 -24.39
C ASP A 121 -54.40 -10.69 -24.21
N TYR A 122 -54.38 -11.39 -23.07
CA TYR A 122 -55.29 -12.50 -22.84
C TYR A 122 -56.68 -12.01 -22.43
N GLU A 123 -57.68 -12.39 -23.23
CA GLU A 123 -59.10 -12.29 -22.89
C GLU A 123 -59.72 -13.68 -22.89
N PHE A 124 -60.60 -13.96 -21.92
CA PHE A 124 -61.21 -15.28 -21.84
C PHE A 124 -62.13 -15.53 -23.05
N PRO A 125 -61.95 -16.63 -23.82
CA PRO A 125 -62.70 -16.83 -25.06
C PRO A 125 -64.22 -16.92 -24.86
N GLN A 126 -64.98 -16.08 -25.58
CA GLN A 126 -66.43 -16.03 -25.44
C GLN A 126 -67.08 -17.35 -25.89
N GLY A 127 -67.73 -18.06 -24.95
CA GLY A 127 -68.40 -19.35 -25.20
C GLY A 127 -67.57 -20.59 -24.89
N ALA A 128 -66.32 -20.45 -24.44
CA ALA A 128 -65.51 -21.57 -23.99
C ALA A 128 -65.98 -22.14 -22.65
N ARG A 129 -65.77 -23.45 -22.43
CA ARG A 129 -66.04 -24.09 -21.14
C ARG A 129 -64.90 -23.77 -20.18
N VAL A 130 -65.23 -23.15 -19.04
CA VAL A 130 -64.27 -22.82 -17.96
C VAL A 130 -63.38 -24.00 -17.58
N GLU A 131 -63.99 -25.19 -17.50
CA GLU A 131 -63.32 -26.46 -17.20
C GLU A 131 -62.14 -26.73 -18.14
N ASP A 132 -62.36 -26.54 -19.45
CA ASP A 132 -61.46 -26.96 -20.52
C ASP A 132 -60.34 -25.93 -20.70
N GLU A 133 -60.69 -24.64 -20.69
CA GLU A 133 -59.75 -23.53 -20.84
C GLU A 133 -58.83 -23.41 -19.60
N PHE A 134 -59.41 -23.38 -18.39
CA PHE A 134 -58.63 -23.27 -17.16
C PHE A 134 -57.73 -24.49 -16.95
N THR A 135 -58.26 -25.71 -17.12
CA THR A 135 -57.44 -26.92 -16.97
C THR A 135 -56.37 -27.01 -18.06
N GLY A 136 -56.67 -26.56 -19.28
CA GLY A 136 -55.71 -26.47 -20.38
C GLY A 136 -54.54 -25.54 -20.07
N ILE A 137 -54.83 -24.32 -19.61
CA ILE A 137 -53.81 -23.33 -19.24
C ILE A 137 -53.00 -23.80 -18.04
N MET A 138 -53.64 -24.27 -16.96
CA MET A 138 -52.94 -24.75 -15.78
C MET A 138 -52.03 -25.95 -16.09
N LYS A 139 -52.45 -26.85 -16.99
CA LYS A 139 -51.61 -27.95 -17.48
C LYS A 139 -50.46 -27.45 -18.35
N GLY A 140 -50.69 -26.46 -19.21
CA GLY A 140 -49.65 -25.81 -20.02
C GLY A 140 -48.59 -25.11 -19.19
N LEU A 141 -48.98 -24.49 -18.07
CA LEU A 141 -48.08 -23.88 -17.08
C LEU A 141 -47.38 -24.91 -16.18
N GLY A 142 -47.75 -26.19 -16.26
CA GLY A 142 -47.12 -27.26 -15.49
C GLY A 142 -47.67 -27.46 -14.08
N TYR A 143 -48.93 -27.09 -13.81
CA TYR A 143 -49.58 -27.32 -12.52
C TYR A 143 -49.53 -28.81 -12.13
N PRO A 144 -48.98 -29.17 -10.95
CA PRO A 144 -48.64 -30.55 -10.62
C PRO A 144 -49.83 -31.42 -10.20
N PHE A 145 -50.99 -30.83 -9.89
CA PHE A 145 -52.17 -31.56 -9.40
C PHE A 145 -53.27 -31.64 -10.46
N PRO A 146 -53.93 -32.80 -10.63
CA PRO A 146 -55.00 -32.93 -11.62
C PRO A 146 -56.27 -32.19 -11.19
N LEU A 147 -56.74 -31.28 -12.04
CA LEU A 147 -58.04 -30.61 -11.88
C LEU A 147 -59.14 -31.46 -12.52
N LYS A 148 -60.16 -31.82 -11.74
CA LYS A 148 -61.31 -32.60 -12.22
C LYS A 148 -62.46 -31.68 -12.59
N ASN A 149 -63.19 -32.00 -13.66
CA ASN A 149 -64.38 -31.24 -14.09
C ASN A 149 -65.47 -31.16 -13.01
N SER A 150 -65.48 -32.09 -12.05
CA SER A 150 -66.39 -32.02 -10.89
C SER A 150 -66.14 -30.83 -9.95
N PHE A 151 -64.96 -30.18 -10.03
CA PHE A 151 -64.62 -29.08 -9.13
C PHE A 151 -65.30 -27.75 -9.49
N PHE A 152 -65.71 -27.58 -10.74
CA PHE A 152 -66.32 -26.34 -11.22
C PHE A 152 -67.87 -26.40 -11.22
N GLN A 153 -68.48 -27.53 -10.80
CA GLN A 153 -69.93 -27.73 -10.75
C GLN A 153 -70.43 -28.23 -9.39
N PRO A 154 -71.18 -27.42 -8.62
CA PRO A 154 -71.39 -25.97 -8.77
C PRO A 154 -70.13 -25.17 -8.40
N MET A 155 -69.92 -24.02 -9.06
CA MET A 155 -68.85 -23.09 -8.72
C MET A 155 -69.03 -22.61 -7.27
N GLY A 156 -67.97 -22.63 -6.46
CA GLY A 156 -68.07 -22.34 -5.02
C GLY A 156 -68.46 -23.53 -4.12
N SER A 157 -68.45 -24.77 -4.64
CA SER A 157 -68.72 -25.96 -3.82
C SER A 157 -67.71 -26.15 -2.68
N SER A 158 -68.18 -26.52 -1.48
CA SER A 158 -67.33 -26.71 -0.28
C SER A 158 -66.21 -27.76 -0.45
N HIS A 159 -66.34 -28.66 -1.42
CA HIS A 159 -65.38 -29.74 -1.66
C HIS A 159 -64.48 -29.51 -2.88
N GLY A 160 -65.00 -28.88 -3.94
CA GLY A 160 -64.24 -28.64 -5.18
C GLY A 160 -63.56 -27.28 -5.23
N TYR A 161 -64.20 -26.24 -4.68
CA TYR A 161 -63.68 -24.88 -4.76
C TYR A 161 -62.35 -24.64 -4.05
N PRO A 162 -62.04 -25.27 -2.89
CA PRO A 162 -60.70 -25.17 -2.31
C PRO A 162 -59.60 -25.55 -3.31
N HIS A 163 -59.79 -26.61 -4.12
CA HIS A 163 -58.81 -27.03 -5.14
C HIS A 163 -58.59 -25.98 -6.23
N LEU A 164 -59.64 -25.25 -6.61
CA LEU A 164 -59.55 -24.16 -7.58
C LEU A 164 -58.86 -22.93 -6.99
N LEU A 165 -59.14 -22.60 -5.73
CA LEU A 165 -58.43 -21.53 -5.01
C LEU A 165 -56.95 -21.82 -4.84
N ASP A 166 -56.59 -23.07 -4.59
CA ASP A 166 -55.19 -23.49 -4.49
C ASP A 166 -54.46 -23.40 -5.84
N ALA A 167 -55.16 -23.72 -6.94
CA ALA A 167 -54.65 -23.50 -8.28
C ALA A 167 -54.44 -22.01 -8.58
N LEU A 168 -55.38 -21.13 -8.21
CA LEU A 168 -55.21 -19.67 -8.36
C LEU A 168 -54.10 -19.11 -7.46
N ALA A 169 -53.99 -19.58 -6.22
CA ALA A 169 -52.92 -19.18 -5.30
C ALA A 169 -51.54 -19.64 -5.81
N TRP A 170 -51.47 -20.81 -6.45
CA TRP A 170 -50.27 -21.27 -7.15
C TRP A 170 -49.97 -20.45 -8.40
N LEU A 171 -50.99 -20.02 -9.16
CA LEU A 171 -50.80 -19.14 -10.30
C LEU A 171 -50.17 -17.81 -9.87
N ILE A 172 -50.58 -17.27 -8.72
CA ILE A 172 -49.94 -16.09 -8.12
C ILE A 172 -48.45 -16.36 -7.80
N ASP A 173 -48.11 -17.54 -7.27
CA ASP A 173 -46.71 -17.92 -7.05
C ASP A 173 -45.92 -17.95 -8.36
N VAL A 174 -46.52 -18.49 -9.43
CA VAL A 174 -45.90 -18.53 -10.75
C VAL A 174 -45.73 -17.12 -11.32
N ILE A 175 -46.70 -16.22 -11.13
CA ILE A 175 -46.59 -14.82 -11.55
C ILE A 175 -45.47 -14.12 -10.78
N SER A 176 -45.42 -14.31 -9.47
CA SER A 176 -44.39 -13.72 -8.58
C SER A 176 -43.00 -14.25 -8.94
N LEU A 177 -42.90 -15.55 -9.24
CA LEU A 177 -41.68 -16.18 -9.73
C LEU A 177 -41.28 -15.65 -11.11
N ASN A 178 -42.22 -15.49 -12.04
CA ASN A 178 -41.93 -14.93 -13.35
C ASN A 178 -41.48 -13.47 -13.26
N GLN A 179 -42.09 -12.66 -12.40
CA GLN A 179 -41.69 -11.27 -12.18
C GLN A 179 -40.27 -11.18 -11.57
N SER A 180 -39.98 -12.01 -10.57
CA SER A 180 -38.63 -12.05 -9.97
C SER A 180 -37.59 -12.57 -10.96
N VAL A 181 -37.87 -13.63 -11.70
CA VAL A 181 -36.96 -14.17 -12.72
C VAL A 181 -36.78 -13.18 -13.88
N SER A 182 -37.83 -12.48 -14.33
CA SER A 182 -37.74 -11.47 -15.39
C SER A 182 -36.73 -10.37 -15.07
N SER A 183 -36.67 -9.93 -13.81
CA SER A 183 -35.68 -8.94 -13.36
C SER A 183 -34.23 -9.42 -13.42
N VAL A 184 -34.01 -10.74 -13.36
CA VAL A 184 -32.68 -11.37 -13.36
C VAL A 184 -32.39 -12.10 -14.68
N THR A 185 -33.33 -12.13 -15.62
CA THR A 185 -33.24 -12.96 -16.85
C THR A 185 -32.04 -12.58 -17.72
N GLN A 186 -31.69 -11.30 -17.80
CA GLN A 186 -30.48 -10.86 -18.52
C GLN A 186 -29.19 -11.37 -17.86
N ASN A 187 -29.16 -11.43 -16.52
CA ASN A 187 -28.03 -11.97 -15.76
C ASN A 187 -27.99 -13.51 -15.82
N ILE A 188 -29.13 -14.19 -15.86
CA ILE A 188 -29.22 -15.66 -15.94
C ILE A 188 -28.83 -16.18 -17.33
N LEU A 189 -29.22 -15.47 -18.40
CA LEU A 189 -28.90 -15.87 -19.78
C LEU A 189 -27.41 -15.70 -20.12
N LEU A 190 -26.71 -14.79 -19.46
CA LEU A 190 -25.38 -14.33 -19.90
C LEU A 190 -24.30 -14.32 -18.79
N GLY A 191 -24.67 -14.45 -17.51
CA GLY A 191 -23.77 -14.18 -16.37
C GLY A 191 -22.94 -15.35 -15.85
N ASP A 192 -23.34 -16.61 -16.06
CA ASP A 192 -22.64 -17.77 -15.46
C ASP A 192 -21.68 -18.51 -16.41
N PHE A 193 -21.79 -18.29 -17.72
CA PHE A 193 -21.02 -19.06 -18.72
C PHE A 193 -19.87 -18.26 -19.36
N MET A 194 -19.65 -17.02 -18.93
CA MET A 194 -18.73 -16.10 -19.59
C MET A 194 -17.90 -15.28 -18.59
N GLU A 195 -16.68 -14.92 -18.99
CA GLU A 195 -15.83 -14.01 -18.22
C GLU A 195 -16.51 -12.63 -18.11
N ALA A 196 -16.45 -12.00 -16.93
CA ALA A 196 -17.27 -10.83 -16.59
C ALA A 196 -17.18 -9.68 -17.60
N ALA A 197 -16.00 -9.47 -18.21
CA ALA A 197 -15.80 -8.46 -19.24
C ALA A 197 -16.50 -8.81 -20.57
N GLU A 198 -16.34 -10.05 -21.06
CA GLU A 198 -17.03 -10.49 -22.28
C GLU A 198 -18.54 -10.61 -22.09
N ALA A 199 -18.99 -10.96 -20.88
CA ALA A 199 -20.40 -11.06 -20.54
C ALA A 199 -21.07 -9.68 -20.64
N GLN A 200 -20.41 -8.63 -20.13
CA GLN A 200 -20.92 -7.27 -20.15
C GLN A 200 -21.09 -6.76 -21.60
N ASP A 201 -20.10 -6.93 -22.46
CA ASP A 201 -20.17 -6.52 -23.87
C ASP A 201 -21.28 -7.25 -24.63
N LYS A 202 -21.49 -8.55 -24.36
CA LYS A 202 -22.56 -9.32 -25.01
C LYS A 202 -23.95 -8.99 -24.45
N ILE A 203 -24.09 -8.71 -23.16
CA ILE A 203 -25.34 -8.23 -22.54
C ILE A 203 -25.75 -6.90 -23.16
N ILE A 204 -24.80 -5.98 -23.26
CA ILE A 204 -24.99 -4.67 -23.87
C ILE A 204 -25.38 -4.82 -25.34
N SER A 205 -24.61 -5.59 -26.12
CA SER A 205 -24.88 -5.84 -27.53
C SER A 205 -26.26 -6.46 -27.73
N TYR A 206 -26.62 -7.46 -26.92
CA TYR A 206 -27.94 -8.08 -26.95
C TYR A 206 -29.06 -7.09 -26.63
N SER A 207 -28.87 -6.22 -25.64
CA SER A 207 -29.85 -5.18 -25.30
C SER A 207 -30.05 -4.17 -26.44
N PHE A 208 -28.96 -3.79 -27.12
CA PHE A 208 -28.99 -2.89 -28.27
C PHE A 208 -29.68 -3.56 -29.47
N TYR A 209 -29.34 -4.81 -29.80
CA TYR A 209 -29.99 -5.52 -30.89
C TYR A 209 -31.47 -5.78 -30.61
N SER A 210 -31.81 -6.15 -29.38
CA SER A 210 -33.20 -6.43 -29.00
C SER A 210 -34.07 -5.18 -29.03
N SER A 211 -33.58 -4.05 -28.53
CA SER A 211 -34.29 -2.76 -28.60
C SER A 211 -34.45 -2.26 -30.04
N THR A 212 -33.36 -2.25 -30.81
CA THR A 212 -33.38 -1.84 -32.23
C THR A 212 -34.31 -2.72 -33.06
N PHE A 213 -34.30 -4.04 -32.82
CA PHE A 213 -35.18 -4.99 -33.48
C PHE A 213 -36.65 -4.80 -33.07
N ARG A 214 -36.92 -4.45 -31.81
CA ARG A 214 -38.27 -4.16 -31.33
C ARG A 214 -38.83 -2.87 -31.95
N GLU A 215 -38.01 -1.84 -32.08
CA GLU A 215 -38.40 -0.59 -32.73
C GLU A 215 -38.61 -0.79 -34.24
N TYR A 216 -37.73 -1.56 -34.88
CA TYR A 216 -37.88 -1.97 -36.28
C TYR A 216 -39.17 -2.77 -36.55
N THR A 217 -39.53 -3.69 -35.66
CA THR A 217 -40.73 -4.51 -35.82
C THR A 217 -42.02 -3.75 -35.56
N TYR A 218 -41.98 -2.65 -34.80
CA TYR A 218 -43.13 -1.79 -34.52
C TYR A 218 -43.56 -0.97 -35.74
N ASP A 219 -42.61 -0.48 -36.56
CA ASP A 219 -42.91 0.31 -37.77
C ASP A 219 -42.08 -0.08 -39.00
N ARG A 220 -42.17 -1.37 -39.34
CA ARG A 220 -41.37 -1.98 -40.42
C ARG A 220 -41.53 -1.29 -41.79
N LYS A 221 -42.72 -0.77 -42.09
CA LYS A 221 -43.04 -0.16 -43.41
C LYS A 221 -42.46 1.25 -43.56
N ALA A 222 -42.35 2.02 -42.48
CA ALA A 222 -41.72 3.34 -42.52
C ALA A 222 -40.19 3.26 -42.52
N ILE A 223 -39.63 2.21 -41.93
CA ILE A 223 -38.19 2.06 -41.66
C ILE A 223 -37.43 1.33 -42.79
N GLU A 224 -38.08 0.57 -43.66
CA GLU A 224 -37.45 -0.14 -44.79
C GLU A 224 -36.86 0.79 -45.88
N SER A 225 -37.18 2.09 -45.86
CA SER A 225 -36.52 3.08 -46.73
C SER A 225 -35.06 3.26 -46.32
N LYS A 226 -34.12 3.12 -47.26
CA LYS A 226 -32.67 3.30 -47.02
C LYS A 226 -32.30 4.67 -46.45
N ASP A 227 -33.11 5.69 -46.73
CA ASP A 227 -32.93 7.07 -46.27
C ASP A 227 -33.79 7.41 -45.04
N ALA A 228 -34.37 6.40 -44.38
CA ALA A 228 -35.16 6.62 -43.18
C ALA A 228 -34.28 7.23 -42.07
N PRO A 229 -34.73 8.32 -41.40
CA PRO A 229 -33.97 8.98 -40.33
C PRO A 229 -33.65 8.04 -39.16
N PHE A 230 -34.44 6.98 -39.00
CA PHE A 230 -34.21 5.89 -38.04
C PHE A 230 -32.79 5.29 -38.13
N TRP A 231 -32.29 4.99 -39.34
CA TRP A 231 -30.96 4.38 -39.49
C TRP A 231 -29.82 5.36 -39.19
N ALA A 232 -30.03 6.64 -39.47
CA ALA A 232 -29.08 7.69 -39.12
C ALA A 232 -29.00 7.87 -37.59
N GLU A 233 -30.16 7.96 -36.92
CA GLU A 233 -30.24 8.10 -35.47
C GLU A 233 -29.71 6.85 -34.74
N THR A 234 -30.02 5.65 -35.25
CA THR A 234 -29.52 4.38 -34.68
C THR A 234 -28.00 4.28 -34.79
N LYS A 235 -27.42 4.77 -35.89
CA LYS A 235 -25.96 4.80 -36.10
C LYS A 235 -25.27 5.83 -35.21
N GLU A 236 -25.89 7.00 -35.01
CA GLU A 236 -25.39 8.04 -34.11
C GLU A 236 -25.45 7.57 -32.64
N ARG A 237 -26.58 6.98 -32.23
CA ARG A 237 -26.74 6.38 -30.90
C ARG A 237 -25.72 5.26 -30.63
N LEU A 238 -25.39 4.45 -31.64
CA LEU A 238 -24.35 3.43 -31.53
C LEU A 238 -22.94 4.05 -31.40
N ARG A 239 -22.67 5.15 -32.12
CA ARG A 239 -21.39 5.87 -32.02
C ARG A 239 -21.19 6.47 -30.64
N ASP A 240 -22.19 7.21 -30.15
CA ASP A 240 -22.19 7.79 -28.80
C ASP A 240 -21.98 6.71 -27.72
N TYR A 241 -22.50 5.50 -27.97
CA TYR A 241 -22.34 4.38 -27.07
C TYR A 241 -20.89 3.88 -27.00
N PHE A 242 -20.22 3.73 -28.14
CA PHE A 242 -18.81 3.34 -28.19
C PHE A 242 -17.89 4.43 -27.61
N GLU A 243 -18.14 5.70 -27.95
CA GLU A 243 -17.34 6.83 -27.43
C GLU A 243 -17.41 6.91 -25.90
N LYS A 244 -18.60 6.76 -25.31
CA LYS A 244 -18.75 6.72 -23.85
C LYS A 244 -18.09 5.51 -23.20
N ASN A 245 -18.06 4.36 -23.89
CA ASN A 245 -17.42 3.16 -23.35
C ASN A 245 -15.89 3.28 -23.35
N ASP A 246 -15.33 3.90 -24.37
CA ASP A 246 -13.89 4.21 -24.44
C ASP A 246 -13.50 5.21 -23.34
N GLU A 247 -14.31 6.26 -23.10
CA GLU A 247 -14.10 7.19 -21.98
C GLU A 247 -14.13 6.51 -20.61
N ILE A 248 -15.06 5.57 -20.40
CA ILE A 248 -15.13 4.78 -19.16
C ILE A 248 -13.90 3.88 -19.02
N THR A 249 -13.44 3.28 -20.12
CA THR A 249 -12.24 2.42 -20.14
C THR A 249 -10.99 3.22 -19.81
N ASP A 250 -10.85 4.42 -20.37
CA ASP A 250 -9.77 5.36 -20.08
C ASP A 250 -9.82 5.83 -18.61
N LEU A 251 -11.01 6.09 -18.08
CA LEU A 251 -11.16 6.45 -16.66
C LEU A 251 -10.78 5.29 -15.74
N VAL A 252 -11.16 4.05 -16.06
CA VAL A 252 -10.80 2.85 -15.29
C VAL A 252 -9.30 2.61 -15.31
N THR A 253 -8.65 2.74 -16.48
CA THR A 253 -7.19 2.56 -16.59
C THR A 253 -6.44 3.67 -15.86
N SER A 254 -6.86 4.93 -15.98
CA SER A 254 -6.30 6.04 -15.21
C SER A 254 -6.47 5.83 -13.70
N THR A 255 -7.65 5.40 -13.26
CA THR A 255 -7.91 5.10 -11.84
C THR A 255 -7.02 3.97 -11.33
N LYS A 256 -6.82 2.90 -12.12
CA LYS A 256 -5.90 1.81 -11.77
C LYS A 256 -4.46 2.30 -11.60
N GLN A 257 -3.97 3.15 -12.51
CA GLN A 257 -2.63 3.73 -12.41
C GLN A 257 -2.47 4.58 -11.14
N VAL A 258 -3.47 5.40 -10.82
CA VAL A 258 -3.48 6.20 -9.58
C VAL A 258 -3.47 5.29 -8.34
N PHE A 259 -4.22 4.19 -8.34
CA PHE A 259 -4.18 3.22 -7.25
C PHE A 259 -2.81 2.53 -7.10
N GLU A 260 -2.16 2.16 -8.19
CA GLU A 260 -0.81 1.58 -8.15
C GLU A 260 0.21 2.60 -7.62
N GLN A 261 0.10 3.86 -8.02
CA GLN A 261 0.96 4.93 -7.51
C GLN A 261 0.74 5.17 -6.01
N LEU A 262 -0.51 5.29 -5.55
CA LEU A 262 -0.85 5.40 -4.13
C LEU A 262 -0.36 4.20 -3.32
N ARG A 263 -0.41 3.01 -3.90
CA ARG A 263 0.11 1.81 -3.26
C ARG A 263 1.63 1.85 -3.13
N PHE A 264 2.33 2.29 -4.17
CA PHE A 264 3.78 2.47 -4.12
C PHE A 264 4.17 3.52 -3.06
N GLU A 265 3.47 4.66 -3.01
CA GLU A 265 3.67 5.69 -1.99
C GLU A 265 3.40 5.15 -0.57
N CYS A 266 2.36 4.33 -0.39
CA CYS A 266 2.11 3.65 0.89
C CYS A 266 3.24 2.68 1.26
N GLU A 267 3.73 1.87 0.31
CA GLU A 267 4.83 0.93 0.53
C GLU A 267 6.16 1.66 0.84
N GLU A 268 6.42 2.81 0.21
CA GLU A 268 7.57 3.69 0.51
C GLU A 268 7.45 4.27 1.93
N ILE A 269 6.29 4.80 2.31
CA ILE A 269 6.04 5.31 3.66
C ILE A 269 6.14 4.19 4.72
N GLU A 270 5.69 2.97 4.41
CA GLU A 270 5.85 1.82 5.30
C GLU A 270 7.30 1.35 5.41
N ALA A 271 8.10 1.48 4.34
CA ALA A 271 9.54 1.25 4.40
C ALA A 271 10.24 2.32 5.26
N ASP A 272 9.83 3.59 5.15
CA ASP A 272 10.33 4.70 5.96
C ASP A 272 9.93 4.59 7.44
N LYS A 273 8.77 3.99 7.76
CA LYS A 273 8.44 3.61 9.15
C LYS A 273 9.47 2.65 9.77
N GLY A 274 10.23 1.92 8.96
CA GLY A 274 11.37 1.14 9.44
C GLY A 274 12.46 2.01 10.09
N ASP A 275 12.55 3.29 9.74
CA ASP A 275 13.51 4.26 10.30
C ASP A 275 12.93 5.07 11.48
N GLU A 276 11.63 4.94 11.78
CA GLU A 276 11.03 5.59 12.97
C GLU A 276 11.74 5.13 14.25
N GLN A 277 12.12 3.85 14.31
CA GLN A 277 12.86 3.29 15.43
C GLN A 277 14.28 3.86 15.52
N GLY A 278 14.95 4.09 14.38
CA GLY A 278 16.26 4.73 14.29
C GLY A 278 16.21 6.20 14.74
N LEU A 279 15.20 6.94 14.29
CA LEU A 279 14.95 8.32 14.71
C LEU A 279 14.64 8.41 16.21
N LEU A 280 13.89 7.47 16.78
CA LEU A 280 13.63 7.42 18.23
C LEU A 280 14.90 7.13 19.03
N GLU A 281 15.76 6.24 18.55
CA GLU A 281 17.08 5.97 19.15
C GLU A 281 17.99 7.20 19.07
N GLU A 282 17.97 7.92 17.94
CA GLU A 282 18.75 9.15 17.77
C GLU A 282 18.23 10.27 18.67
N ILE A 283 16.91 10.45 18.79
CA ILE A 283 16.30 11.39 19.74
C ILE A 283 16.68 11.03 21.17
N ALA A 284 16.66 9.74 21.54
CA ALA A 284 17.06 9.29 22.87
C ALA A 284 18.55 9.57 23.14
N ARG A 285 19.42 9.33 22.15
CA ARG A 285 20.85 9.63 22.21
C ARG A 285 21.10 11.12 22.37
N ILE A 286 20.45 11.97 21.58
CA ILE A 286 20.58 13.43 21.67
C ILE A 286 20.10 13.93 23.04
N LYS A 287 18.98 13.39 23.56
CA LYS A 287 18.53 13.73 24.93
C LYS A 287 19.54 13.36 26.00
N ASP A 288 20.19 12.20 25.87
CA ASP A 288 21.25 11.77 26.79
C ASP A 288 22.48 12.70 26.71
N ASP A 289 22.87 13.09 25.49
CA ASP A 289 24.00 14.02 25.29
C ASP A 289 23.68 15.43 25.83
N VAL A 290 22.44 15.92 25.65
CA VAL A 290 21.98 17.18 26.25
C VAL A 290 22.03 17.10 27.78
N ARG A 291 21.61 15.98 28.37
CA ARG A 291 21.68 15.76 29.82
C ARG A 291 23.12 15.79 30.32
N LYS A 292 24.04 15.07 29.67
CA LYS A 292 25.48 15.09 30.02
C LYS A 292 26.09 16.48 29.87
N ALA A 293 25.74 17.20 28.81
CA ALA A 293 26.19 18.57 28.61
C ALA A 293 25.69 19.50 29.73
N HIS A 294 24.46 19.31 30.20
CA HIS A 294 23.91 20.05 31.32
C HIS A 294 24.63 19.73 32.64
N GLU A 295 24.86 18.45 32.95
CA GLU A 295 25.63 18.02 34.12
C GLU A 295 27.07 18.58 34.10
N TYR A 296 27.71 18.57 32.92
CA TYR A 296 29.04 19.15 32.73
C TYR A 296 29.02 20.66 32.98
N LEU A 297 28.02 21.38 32.47
CA LEU A 297 27.87 22.81 32.66
C LEU A 297 27.66 23.16 34.15
N GLU A 298 26.78 22.44 34.85
CA GLU A 298 26.59 22.61 36.31
C GLU A 298 27.89 22.35 37.09
N SER A 299 28.65 21.30 36.72
CA SER A 299 29.93 20.99 37.36
C SER A 299 30.94 22.11 37.15
N THR A 300 30.98 22.68 35.94
CA THR A 300 31.89 23.77 35.57
C THR A 300 31.51 25.06 36.29
N GLU A 301 30.23 25.38 36.40
CA GLU A 301 29.74 26.52 37.17
C GLU A 301 30.06 26.39 38.67
N ARG A 302 29.97 25.18 39.24
CA ARG A 302 30.41 24.93 40.62
C ARG A 302 31.90 25.22 40.81
N VAL A 303 32.74 24.71 39.91
CA VAL A 303 34.19 24.95 39.95
C VAL A 303 34.50 26.44 39.77
N GLN A 304 33.80 27.12 38.85
CA GLN A 304 33.96 28.56 38.65
C GLN A 304 33.59 29.35 39.90
N LYS A 305 32.50 28.98 40.59
CA LYS A 305 32.12 29.62 41.86
C LYS A 305 33.16 29.37 42.96
N GLN A 306 33.66 28.14 43.10
CA GLN A 306 34.69 27.80 44.08
C GLN A 306 35.99 28.56 43.83
N THR A 307 36.49 28.53 42.59
CA THR A 307 37.69 29.27 42.20
C THR A 307 37.52 30.78 42.35
N GLY A 308 36.32 31.32 42.09
CA GLY A 308 36.00 32.72 42.36
C GLY A 308 36.10 33.10 43.84
N VAL A 309 35.62 32.22 44.74
CA VAL A 309 35.76 32.40 46.20
C VAL A 309 37.22 32.31 46.63
N GLU A 310 37.96 31.30 46.16
CA GLU A 310 39.38 31.14 46.45
C GLU A 310 40.20 32.35 45.97
N LEU A 311 39.92 32.86 44.77
CA LEU A 311 40.58 34.04 44.22
C LEU A 311 40.30 35.29 45.07
N GLY A 312 39.07 35.43 45.58
CA GLY A 312 38.71 36.49 46.53
C GLY A 312 39.52 36.41 47.83
N ILE A 313 39.62 35.22 48.42
CA ILE A 313 40.43 34.98 49.64
C ILE A 313 41.91 35.32 49.39
N VAL A 314 42.45 34.90 48.24
CA VAL A 314 43.85 35.18 47.88
C VAL A 314 44.06 36.68 47.64
N GLN A 315 43.11 37.39 47.03
CA GLN A 315 43.18 38.85 46.87
C GLN A 315 43.16 39.57 48.22
N GLU A 316 42.27 39.20 49.13
CA GLU A 316 42.22 39.79 50.48
C GLU A 316 43.54 39.54 51.25
N SER A 317 44.08 38.32 51.17
CA SER A 317 45.38 37.99 51.77
C SER A 317 46.53 38.78 51.14
N LEU A 318 46.51 38.98 49.82
CA LEU A 318 47.51 39.78 49.10
C LEU A 318 47.44 41.25 49.50
N GLU A 319 46.24 41.81 49.61
CA GLU A 319 46.03 43.19 50.07
C GLU A 319 46.50 43.37 51.52
N ALA A 320 46.19 42.41 52.41
CA ALA A 320 46.70 42.42 53.78
C ALA A 320 48.23 42.39 53.82
N LYS A 321 48.87 41.53 53.01
CA LYS A 321 50.34 41.45 52.93
C LYS A 321 50.97 42.70 52.32
N LYS A 322 50.32 43.34 51.35
CA LYS A 322 50.76 44.64 50.82
C LYS A 322 50.69 45.72 51.89
N ALA A 323 49.61 45.78 52.66
CA ALA A 323 49.48 46.73 53.76
C ALA A 323 50.54 46.50 54.86
N GLU A 324 50.81 45.25 55.23
CA GLU A 324 51.92 44.90 56.14
C GLU A 324 53.27 45.35 55.58
N PHE A 325 53.54 45.11 54.30
CA PHE A 325 54.78 45.53 53.65
C PHE A 325 54.94 47.05 53.66
N GLU A 326 53.88 47.80 53.36
CA GLU A 326 53.88 49.26 53.42
C GLU A 326 54.13 49.78 54.85
N ALA A 327 53.55 49.13 55.87
CA ALA A 327 53.79 49.46 57.27
C ALA A 327 55.25 49.22 57.68
N VAL A 328 55.82 48.07 57.32
CA VAL A 328 57.25 47.77 57.56
C VAL A 328 58.14 48.76 56.82
N GLN A 329 57.81 49.11 55.57
CA GLN A 329 58.57 50.08 54.80
C GLN A 329 58.55 51.47 55.45
N ALA A 330 57.41 51.89 56.00
CA ALA A 330 57.29 53.13 56.76
C ALA A 330 58.15 53.11 58.04
N GLU A 331 58.14 51.98 58.77
CA GLU A 331 58.97 51.81 59.97
C GLU A 331 60.47 51.84 59.63
N VAL A 332 60.89 51.16 58.57
CA VAL A 332 62.27 51.21 58.06
C VAL A 332 62.67 52.64 57.69
N ASN A 333 61.78 53.41 57.06
CA ASN A 333 62.06 54.79 56.70
C ASN A 333 62.18 55.69 57.95
N GLU A 334 61.35 55.49 58.97
CA GLU A 334 61.46 56.22 60.24
C GLU A 334 62.74 55.83 61.00
N LEU A 335 63.12 54.55 61.02
CA LEU A 335 64.38 54.10 61.58
C LEU A 335 65.58 54.72 60.85
N LYS A 336 65.56 54.76 59.51
CA LYS A 336 66.58 55.46 58.71
C LYS A 336 66.65 56.95 59.06
N ARG A 337 65.50 57.61 59.23
CA ARG A 337 65.44 59.02 59.64
C ARG A 337 66.02 59.21 61.05
N ARG A 338 65.70 58.33 62.00
CA ARG A 338 66.26 58.36 63.36
C ARG A 338 67.76 58.13 63.37
N ILE A 339 68.26 57.18 62.58
CA ILE A 339 69.70 56.93 62.44
C ILE A 339 70.40 58.17 61.85
N GLU A 340 69.81 58.80 60.83
CA GLU A 340 70.40 60.02 60.25
C GLU A 340 70.39 61.20 61.24
N VAL A 341 69.32 61.37 62.03
CA VAL A 341 69.27 62.36 63.11
C VAL A 341 70.29 62.05 64.21
N GLN A 342 70.43 60.79 64.64
CA GLN A 342 71.45 60.38 65.60
C GLN A 342 72.87 60.57 65.06
N ARG A 343 73.09 60.31 63.77
CA ARG A 343 74.37 60.57 63.11
C ARG A 343 74.70 62.07 63.07
N GLN A 344 73.71 62.94 62.93
CA GLN A 344 73.88 64.39 62.96
C GLN A 344 74.07 64.93 64.40
N GLN A 345 73.39 64.35 65.40
CA GLN A 345 73.44 64.78 66.81
C GLN A 345 74.60 64.19 67.62
N HIS A 346 74.95 62.93 67.36
CA HIS A 346 75.95 62.15 68.10
C HIS A 346 77.05 61.62 67.18
N GLY A 347 77.32 62.29 66.06
CA GLY A 347 78.34 61.89 65.09
C GLY A 347 79.65 61.54 65.78
N LEU A 348 79.90 60.23 65.92
CA LEU A 348 81.12 59.69 66.52
C LEU A 348 82.31 60.32 65.82
N THR A 349 83.16 60.98 66.59
CA THR A 349 84.34 61.62 66.05
C THR A 349 85.22 60.52 65.48
N GLY A 350 85.94 60.75 64.36
CA GLY A 350 86.76 59.70 63.72
C GLY A 350 87.81 59.03 64.64
N LYS A 351 88.02 59.52 65.87
CA LYS A 351 88.78 58.83 66.93
C LYS A 351 87.98 57.72 67.63
N GLU A 352 86.70 57.92 67.91
CA GLU A 352 85.83 56.95 68.60
C GLU A 352 85.51 55.74 67.71
N VAL A 353 85.31 55.97 66.40
CA VAL A 353 85.13 54.89 65.40
C VAL A 353 86.39 54.02 65.29
N ARG A 354 87.58 54.60 65.43
CA ARG A 354 88.84 53.84 65.42
C ARG A 354 89.04 53.04 66.72
N GLN A 355 88.60 53.56 67.86
CA GLN A 355 88.68 52.87 69.14
C GLN A 355 87.72 51.67 69.20
N LEU A 356 86.47 51.85 68.73
CA LEU A 356 85.50 50.76 68.60
C LEU A 356 85.95 49.68 67.60
N ASN A 357 86.64 50.03 66.52
CA ASN A 357 87.19 49.02 65.60
C ASN A 357 88.34 48.21 66.20
N VAL A 358 89.13 48.79 67.11
CA VAL A 358 90.19 48.05 67.84
C VAL A 358 89.58 47.14 68.89
N GLU A 359 88.55 47.59 69.60
CA GLU A 359 87.79 46.77 70.56
C GLU A 359 87.06 45.63 69.84
N ASN A 360 86.39 45.89 68.72
CA ASN A 360 85.72 44.86 67.91
C ASN A 360 86.69 43.83 67.32
N ASN A 361 87.94 44.22 66.99
CA ASN A 361 88.96 43.25 66.58
C ASN A 361 89.45 42.39 67.75
N ARG A 362 89.59 42.96 68.96
CA ARG A 362 89.89 42.18 70.17
C ARG A 362 88.76 41.21 70.53
N ASP A 363 87.52 41.65 70.40
CA ASP A 363 86.35 40.80 70.67
C ASP A 363 86.24 39.68 69.62
N LYS A 364 86.61 39.94 68.35
CA LYS A 364 86.71 38.89 67.32
C LYS A 364 87.80 37.86 67.61
N GLU A 365 88.95 38.30 68.12
CA GLU A 365 90.03 37.38 68.54
C GLU A 365 89.59 36.54 69.74
N ALA A 366 88.92 37.14 70.73
CA ALA A 366 88.36 36.42 71.88
C ALA A 366 87.25 35.43 71.47
N VAL A 367 86.39 35.81 70.52
CA VAL A 367 85.37 34.90 69.95
C VAL A 367 86.04 33.75 69.20
N HIS A 368 87.11 34.00 68.43
CA HIS A 368 87.82 32.93 67.74
C HIS A 368 88.47 31.94 68.72
N GLU A 369 89.04 32.44 69.81
CA GLU A 369 89.63 31.63 70.88
C GLU A 369 88.56 30.78 71.59
N ILE A 370 87.43 31.38 71.95
CA ILE A 370 86.25 30.66 72.51
C ILE A 370 85.70 29.63 71.50
N GLN A 371 85.70 29.94 70.20
CA GLN A 371 85.27 29.00 69.17
C GLN A 371 86.20 27.80 69.08
N THR A 372 87.52 28.01 69.20
CA THR A 372 88.49 26.90 69.23
C THR A 372 88.41 26.07 70.51
N GLU A 373 88.09 26.69 71.65
CA GLU A 373 87.80 25.98 72.89
C GLU A 373 86.48 25.19 72.79
N LEU A 374 85.43 25.74 72.18
CA LEU A 374 84.17 25.05 71.92
C LEU A 374 84.34 23.86 70.96
N ASP A 375 85.22 23.98 69.96
CA ASP A 375 85.55 22.88 69.04
C ASP A 375 86.37 21.78 69.74
N ASN A 376 87.24 22.15 70.68
CA ASN A 376 88.00 21.20 71.50
C ASN A 376 87.11 20.51 72.54
N VAL A 377 86.17 21.24 73.16
CA VAL A 377 85.13 20.70 74.06
C VAL A 377 84.13 19.85 73.30
N SER A 378 83.78 20.22 72.07
CA SER A 378 83.00 19.36 71.17
C SER A 378 83.75 18.07 70.88
N LYS A 379 85.03 18.12 70.50
CA LYS A 379 85.85 16.91 70.24
C LYS A 379 86.03 16.00 71.46
N THR A 380 85.96 16.53 72.69
CA THR A 380 85.95 15.72 73.92
C THR A 380 84.55 15.19 74.26
N LEU A 381 83.48 15.95 74.00
CA LEU A 381 82.08 15.47 74.08
C LEU A 381 81.79 14.36 73.05
N TRP A 382 82.37 14.43 71.85
CA TRP A 382 82.24 13.39 70.82
C TRP A 382 82.90 12.06 71.23
N ARG A 383 83.96 12.09 72.05
CA ARG A 383 84.58 10.87 72.61
C ARG A 383 83.78 10.26 73.78
N MET A 384 82.89 11.02 74.41
CA MET A 384 81.94 10.52 75.41
C MET A 384 80.62 10.02 74.78
N ARG A 385 80.40 10.27 73.48
CA ARG A 385 79.16 9.94 72.76
C ARG A 385 79.03 8.45 72.39
N ASP A 386 80.11 7.68 72.43
CA ASP A 386 80.09 6.23 72.19
C ASP A 386 79.41 5.43 73.32
N GLU A 387 79.01 6.07 74.43
CA GLU A 387 78.20 5.45 75.51
C GLU A 387 76.75 5.96 75.61
N ASP A 388 76.20 6.63 74.58
CA ASP A 388 74.80 7.11 74.57
C ASP A 388 73.89 6.25 73.64
N THR A 389 73.95 4.92 73.80
CA THR A 389 73.16 3.93 73.03
C THR A 389 71.65 4.23 73.01
N PHE A 390 71.12 4.83 74.08
CA PHE A 390 69.73 5.22 74.19
C PHE A 390 69.31 6.33 73.21
N ARG A 391 70.17 7.34 72.96
CA ARG A 391 69.84 8.42 72.02
C ARG A 391 69.75 7.92 70.59
N GLU A 392 70.65 7.02 70.20
CA GLU A 392 70.67 6.42 68.86
C GLU A 392 69.45 5.51 68.64
N GLN A 393 69.12 4.65 69.61
CA GLN A 393 67.95 3.78 69.53
C GLN A 393 66.63 4.57 69.53
N LYS A 394 66.56 5.70 70.26
CA LYS A 394 65.42 6.61 70.22
C LYS A 394 65.27 7.30 68.85
N ALA A 395 66.37 7.78 68.27
CA ALA A 395 66.37 8.39 66.94
C ALA A 395 65.90 7.40 65.86
N ASN A 396 66.38 6.15 65.92
CA ASN A 396 65.94 5.10 65.01
C ASN A 396 64.45 4.77 65.15
N PHE A 397 63.92 4.70 66.38
CA PHE A 397 62.50 4.45 66.61
C PHE A 397 61.60 5.55 66.01
N VAL A 398 61.96 6.83 66.21
CA VAL A 398 61.21 7.96 65.65
C VAL A 398 61.24 7.93 64.12
N LEU A 399 62.42 7.68 63.52
CA LEU A 399 62.56 7.60 62.07
C LEU A 399 61.71 6.47 61.46
N VAL A 400 61.61 5.32 62.13
CA VAL A 400 60.79 4.19 61.65
C VAL A 400 59.30 4.54 61.71
N ILE A 401 58.83 5.21 62.76
CA ILE A 401 57.44 5.67 62.86
C ILE A 401 57.12 6.69 61.76
N GLU A 402 57.97 7.71 61.59
CA GLU A 402 57.77 8.75 60.56
C GLU A 402 57.72 8.14 59.15
N ASN A 403 58.59 7.17 58.85
CA ASN A 403 58.58 6.46 57.58
C ASN A 403 57.32 5.61 57.40
N MET A 404 56.83 4.95 58.45
CA MET A 404 55.58 4.19 58.40
C MET A 404 54.36 5.10 58.20
N GLU A 405 54.27 6.20 58.94
CA GLU A 405 53.19 7.19 58.78
C GLU A 405 53.16 7.77 57.37
N LYS A 406 54.33 8.05 56.79
CA LYS A 406 54.45 8.52 55.40
C LYS A 406 53.94 7.48 54.39
N ILE A 407 54.33 6.20 54.55
CA ILE A 407 53.87 5.12 53.66
C ILE A 407 52.35 4.95 53.74
N LEU A 408 51.77 5.05 54.93
CA LEU A 408 50.32 4.94 55.12
C LEU A 408 49.56 6.12 54.52
N LEU A 409 50.13 7.33 54.63
CA LEU A 409 49.58 8.53 54.01
C LEU A 409 49.58 8.41 52.48
N ASP A 410 50.72 8.01 51.90
CA ASP A 410 50.88 7.84 50.45
C ASP A 410 49.97 6.73 49.89
N ALA A 411 49.76 5.66 50.67
CA ALA A 411 48.84 4.58 50.34
C ALA A 411 47.35 4.88 50.67
N ASN A 412 47.07 6.04 51.29
CA ASN A 412 45.75 6.47 51.78
C ASN A 412 45.07 5.42 52.70
N VAL A 413 45.86 4.79 53.56
CA VAL A 413 45.41 3.74 54.50
C VAL A 413 45.23 4.34 55.89
N LYS A 414 44.02 4.23 56.46
CA LYS A 414 43.73 4.65 57.84
C LYS A 414 43.90 3.47 58.80
N ILE A 415 44.77 3.63 59.79
CA ILE A 415 44.94 2.64 60.86
C ILE A 415 44.21 3.12 62.12
N GLY A 416 43.41 2.26 62.73
CA GLY A 416 42.68 2.51 63.97
C GLY A 416 43.47 2.20 65.23
N LEU A 417 44.79 2.47 65.24
CA LEU A 417 45.67 2.25 66.40
C LEU A 417 46.09 3.60 67.01
N ASP A 418 46.35 3.60 68.31
CA ASP A 418 46.80 4.79 69.04
C ASP A 418 48.21 5.22 68.59
N ALA A 419 48.37 6.53 68.32
CA ALA A 419 49.63 7.10 67.84
C ALA A 419 50.80 6.79 68.79
N LEU A 420 51.86 6.17 68.25
CA LEU A 420 53.07 5.87 68.99
C LEU A 420 53.77 7.17 69.39
N ARG A 421 53.93 7.40 70.70
CA ARG A 421 54.58 8.62 71.22
C ARG A 421 56.10 8.47 71.26
N PRO A 422 56.88 9.56 71.09
CA PRO A 422 58.32 9.55 71.25
C PRO A 422 58.72 9.09 72.67
N PRO A 423 59.56 8.04 72.82
CA PRO A 423 59.97 7.53 74.12
C PRO A 423 60.78 8.56 74.91
N GLN A 424 60.48 8.71 76.21
CA GLN A 424 61.21 9.63 77.10
C GLN A 424 62.30 8.92 77.91
N ASN A 425 62.09 7.65 78.27
CA ASN A 425 63.04 6.84 79.03
C ASN A 425 63.32 5.47 78.37
N GLU A 426 64.35 4.76 78.85
CA GLU A 426 64.77 3.45 78.31
C GLU A 426 63.70 2.35 78.45
N LYS A 427 62.89 2.39 79.52
CA LYS A 427 61.72 1.51 79.69
C LYS A 427 60.62 1.80 78.67
N ASP A 428 60.36 3.08 78.37
CA ASP A 428 59.35 3.50 77.40
C ASP A 428 59.76 3.14 75.98
N LEU A 429 61.07 3.16 75.68
CA LEU A 429 61.62 2.75 74.40
C LEU A 429 61.40 1.26 74.15
N LYS A 430 61.57 0.41 75.17
CA LYS A 430 61.30 -1.02 75.07
C LYS A 430 59.81 -1.31 74.82
N VAL A 431 58.92 -0.64 75.56
CA VAL A 431 57.46 -0.74 75.36
C VAL A 431 57.05 -0.23 73.97
N GLY A 432 57.66 0.86 73.51
CA GLY A 432 57.45 1.41 72.16
C GLY A 432 57.85 0.42 71.06
N TRP A 433 59.01 -0.21 71.17
CA TRP A 433 59.46 -1.25 70.22
C TRP A 433 58.56 -2.50 70.25
N ASP A 434 58.11 -2.93 71.43
CA ASP A 434 57.19 -4.06 71.55
C ASP A 434 55.81 -3.75 70.92
N ALA A 435 55.30 -2.53 71.10
CA ALA A 435 54.06 -2.09 70.45
C ALA A 435 54.23 -1.95 68.92
N LEU A 436 55.38 -1.43 68.48
CA LEU A 436 55.71 -1.31 67.06
C LEU A 436 55.77 -2.68 66.39
N ASN A 437 56.50 -3.63 66.97
CA ASN A 437 56.71 -4.96 66.38
C ASN A 437 55.48 -5.87 66.48
N ASN A 438 54.74 -5.84 67.58
CA ASN A 438 53.67 -6.82 67.81
C ASN A 438 52.28 -6.32 67.40
N GLN A 439 52.08 -5.00 67.25
CA GLN A 439 50.76 -4.44 66.95
C GLN A 439 50.77 -3.62 65.65
N TRP A 440 51.65 -2.62 65.55
CA TRP A 440 51.66 -1.72 64.40
C TRP A 440 52.15 -2.40 63.12
N LEU A 441 53.30 -3.07 63.14
CA LEU A 441 53.86 -3.77 61.97
C LEU A 441 52.89 -4.80 61.35
N PRO A 442 52.28 -5.71 62.15
CA PRO A 442 51.32 -6.67 61.61
C PRO A 442 50.08 -6.01 61.01
N GLU A 443 49.54 -4.97 61.66
CA GLU A 443 48.33 -4.28 61.20
C GLU A 443 48.60 -3.45 59.94
N VAL A 444 49.71 -2.70 59.89
CA VAL A 444 50.19 -1.99 58.69
C VAL A 444 50.32 -2.96 57.53
N ASN A 445 50.98 -4.10 57.75
CA ASN A 445 51.19 -5.10 56.71
C ASN A 445 49.85 -5.71 56.24
N ARG A 446 48.92 -6.00 57.16
CA ARG A 446 47.58 -6.51 56.82
C ARG A 446 46.80 -5.53 55.95
N GLN A 447 46.81 -4.25 56.30
CA GLN A 447 46.09 -3.20 55.57
C GLN A 447 46.71 -2.94 54.18
N LEU A 448 48.04 -2.93 54.08
CA LEU A 448 48.73 -2.80 52.79
C LEU A 448 48.46 -4.01 51.88
N GLN A 449 48.43 -5.23 52.44
CA GLN A 449 48.05 -6.44 51.69
C GLN A 449 46.60 -6.38 51.19
N HIS A 450 45.67 -5.89 52.01
CA HIS A 450 44.28 -5.69 51.59
C HIS A 450 44.19 -4.68 50.45
N LYS A 451 44.85 -3.53 50.58
CA LYS A 451 44.87 -2.49 49.54
C LYS A 451 45.49 -3.00 48.24
N LYS A 452 46.53 -3.83 48.32
CA LYS A 452 47.13 -4.49 47.16
C LYS A 452 46.12 -5.37 46.43
N LEU A 453 45.38 -6.21 47.14
CA LEU A 453 44.35 -7.07 46.55
C LEU A 453 43.22 -6.26 45.89
N GLU A 454 42.75 -5.19 46.53
CA GLU A 454 41.77 -4.28 45.92
C GLU A 454 42.28 -3.69 44.60
N LEU A 455 43.52 -3.23 44.56
CA LEU A 455 44.11 -2.67 43.34
C LEU A 455 44.32 -3.73 42.25
N ASP A 456 44.66 -4.96 42.61
CA ASP A 456 44.75 -6.07 41.66
C ASP A 456 43.36 -6.44 41.09
N ASP A 457 42.31 -6.41 41.91
CA ASP A 457 40.92 -6.61 41.47
C ASP A 457 40.45 -5.47 40.56
N GLU A 458 40.71 -4.20 40.92
CA GLU A 458 40.41 -3.06 40.06
C GLU A 458 41.14 -3.16 38.72
N LYS A 459 42.43 -3.53 38.74
CA LYS A 459 43.23 -3.73 37.53
C LYS A 459 42.65 -4.81 36.63
N THR A 460 42.20 -5.95 37.18
CA THR A 460 41.58 -7.02 36.38
C THR A 460 40.23 -6.58 35.81
N GLN A 461 39.43 -5.82 36.57
CA GLN A 461 38.18 -5.22 36.09
C GLN A 461 38.42 -4.20 34.96
N PHE A 462 39.45 -3.36 35.07
CA PHE A 462 39.80 -2.44 33.98
C PHE A 462 40.26 -3.20 32.74
N SER A 463 41.07 -4.26 32.91
CA SER A 463 41.53 -5.08 31.80
C SER A 463 40.38 -5.78 31.08
N SER A 464 39.37 -6.29 31.80
CA SER A 464 38.20 -6.93 31.18
C SER A 464 37.30 -5.93 30.46
N ARG A 465 37.09 -4.75 31.04
CA ARG A 465 36.36 -3.65 30.37
C ARG A 465 37.08 -3.18 29.10
N PHE A 466 38.40 -3.07 29.16
CA PHE A 466 39.20 -2.69 28.00
C PHE A 466 39.07 -3.71 26.86
N ALA A 467 39.20 -5.00 27.15
CA ALA A 467 39.01 -6.07 26.17
C ALA A 467 37.60 -6.04 25.54
N ALA A 468 36.54 -5.81 26.34
CA ALA A 468 35.17 -5.70 25.83
C ALA A 468 34.98 -4.48 24.90
N ILE A 469 35.64 -3.35 25.19
CA ILE A 469 35.61 -2.17 24.32
C ILE A 469 36.37 -2.46 23.01
N GLU A 470 37.53 -3.11 23.07
CA GLU A 470 38.28 -3.49 21.87
C GLU A 470 37.47 -4.42 20.96
N GLU A 471 36.79 -5.42 21.52
CA GLU A 471 35.90 -6.32 20.77
C GLU A 471 34.76 -5.55 20.12
N ARG A 472 34.13 -4.62 20.85
CA ARG A 472 33.08 -3.75 20.31
C ARG A 472 33.58 -2.88 19.16
N VAL A 473 34.79 -2.32 19.28
CA VAL A 473 35.42 -1.53 18.20
C VAL A 473 35.69 -2.39 16.97
N GLN A 474 36.17 -3.63 17.14
CA GLN A 474 36.37 -4.56 16.03
C GLN A 474 35.05 -4.88 15.32
N MET A 475 33.98 -5.20 16.06
CA MET A 475 32.66 -5.45 15.48
C MET A 475 32.14 -4.23 14.68
N GLN A 476 32.31 -3.02 15.22
CA GLN A 476 31.90 -1.79 14.53
C GLN A 476 32.70 -1.56 13.23
N GLN A 477 34.01 -1.88 13.23
CA GLN A 477 34.84 -1.81 12.03
C GLN A 477 34.41 -2.81 10.96
N GLU A 478 34.00 -4.03 11.35
CA GLU A 478 33.48 -5.03 10.42
C GLU A 478 32.14 -4.61 9.81
N LEU A 479 31.20 -4.12 10.62
CA LEU A 479 29.93 -3.57 10.15
C LEU A 479 30.14 -2.42 9.16
N LEU A 480 31.07 -1.50 9.46
CA LEU A 480 31.40 -0.40 8.56
C LEU A 480 31.98 -0.89 7.23
N ARG A 481 32.82 -1.94 7.24
CA ARG A 481 33.32 -2.57 6.00
C ARG A 481 32.21 -3.23 5.19
N GLU A 482 31.22 -3.85 5.84
CA GLU A 482 30.07 -4.44 5.17
C GLU A 482 29.14 -3.38 4.56
N ALA A 483 28.86 -2.31 5.30
CA ALA A 483 28.12 -1.16 4.82
C ALA A 483 28.78 -0.55 3.57
N ASN A 484 30.08 -0.29 3.60
CA ASN A 484 30.83 0.21 2.45
C ASN A 484 30.79 -0.74 1.24
N LYS A 485 30.79 -2.06 1.47
CA LYS A 485 30.64 -3.05 0.38
C LYS A 485 29.24 -3.01 -0.21
N LYS A 486 28.20 -2.80 0.60
CA LYS A 486 26.80 -2.69 0.15
C LYS A 486 26.61 -1.43 -0.69
N GLU A 487 27.07 -0.29 -0.19
CA GLU A 487 27.03 0.99 -0.91
C GLU A 487 27.76 0.89 -2.27
N ALA A 488 28.94 0.27 -2.31
CA ALA A 488 29.68 0.07 -3.56
C ALA A 488 28.94 -0.83 -4.57
N ARG A 489 28.08 -1.76 -4.11
CA ARG A 489 27.22 -2.56 -5.00
C ARG A 489 26.06 -1.73 -5.51
N GLU A 490 25.41 -0.96 -4.66
CA GLU A 490 24.30 -0.08 -5.02
C GLU A 490 24.76 1.00 -6.01
N GLU A 491 25.94 1.59 -5.84
CA GLU A 491 26.51 2.54 -6.80
C GLU A 491 26.75 1.90 -8.18
N ARG A 492 27.16 0.61 -8.22
CA ARG A 492 27.29 -0.12 -9.49
C ARG A 492 25.94 -0.34 -10.17
N VAL A 493 24.91 -0.68 -9.40
CA VAL A 493 23.54 -0.82 -9.92
C VAL A 493 23.04 0.52 -10.48
N ARG A 494 23.13 1.60 -9.69
CA ARG A 494 22.76 2.96 -10.15
C ARG A 494 23.53 3.39 -11.39
N ARG A 495 24.80 2.98 -11.52
CA ARG A 495 25.59 3.23 -12.74
C ARG A 495 25.08 2.45 -13.93
N ASN A 496 24.78 1.16 -13.77
CA ASN A 496 24.23 0.33 -14.84
C ASN A 496 22.87 0.87 -15.31
N GLU A 497 21.96 1.21 -14.39
CA GLU A 497 20.66 1.81 -14.71
C GLU A 497 20.80 3.12 -15.48
N ARG A 498 21.76 3.99 -15.10
CA ARG A 498 22.06 5.22 -15.85
C ARG A 498 22.53 4.93 -17.27
N ASP A 499 23.33 3.89 -17.46
CA ASP A 499 23.84 3.51 -18.77
C ASP A 499 22.75 2.85 -19.63
N GLU A 500 21.88 2.02 -19.04
CA GLU A 500 20.67 1.46 -19.67
C GLU A 500 19.71 2.58 -20.10
N TRP A 501 19.45 3.55 -19.23
CA TRP A 501 18.59 4.69 -19.55
C TRP A 501 19.14 5.53 -20.71
N LYS A 502 20.47 5.72 -20.75
CA LYS A 502 21.14 6.39 -21.89
C LYS A 502 20.98 5.58 -23.18
N THR A 503 21.13 4.26 -23.13
CA THR A 503 20.94 3.41 -24.32
C THR A 503 19.49 3.44 -24.81
N ASP A 504 18.52 3.39 -23.90
CA ASP A 504 17.10 3.47 -24.23
C ASP A 504 16.74 4.83 -24.82
N ARG A 505 17.28 5.91 -24.25
CA ARG A 505 17.11 7.27 -24.79
C ARG A 505 17.65 7.35 -26.22
N LEU A 506 18.85 6.83 -26.47
CA LEU A 506 19.44 6.81 -27.81
C LEU A 506 18.62 5.96 -28.79
N GLN A 507 18.04 4.84 -28.35
CA GLN A 507 17.14 4.04 -29.20
C GLN A 507 15.84 4.78 -29.53
N ARG A 508 15.25 5.47 -28.55
CA ARG A 508 14.06 6.31 -28.78
C ARG A 508 14.35 7.44 -29.76
N GLU A 509 15.50 8.10 -29.64
CA GLU A 509 15.93 9.17 -30.56
C GLU A 509 16.08 8.63 -31.99
N LYS A 510 16.77 7.50 -32.18
CA LYS A 510 16.85 6.84 -33.49
C LYS A 510 15.48 6.48 -34.07
N ARG A 511 14.55 6.01 -33.22
CA ARG A 511 13.19 5.66 -33.67
C ARG A 511 12.40 6.90 -34.10
N LEU A 512 12.59 8.03 -33.42
CA LEU A 512 12.00 9.30 -33.84
C LEU A 512 12.56 9.74 -35.19
N ASP A 513 13.87 9.64 -35.40
CA ASP A 513 14.50 9.95 -36.69
C ASP A 513 13.96 9.05 -37.83
N GLU A 514 13.78 7.76 -37.57
CA GLU A 514 13.17 6.82 -38.54
C GLU A 514 11.74 7.22 -38.88
N LEU A 515 10.92 7.54 -37.88
CA LEU A 515 9.53 7.96 -38.08
C LEU A 515 9.43 9.30 -38.81
N GLU A 516 10.35 10.23 -38.56
CA GLU A 516 10.41 11.50 -39.27
C GLU A 516 10.78 11.30 -40.74
N ASN A 517 11.73 10.41 -41.03
CA ASN A 517 12.04 9.99 -42.41
C ASN A 517 10.84 9.32 -43.10
N GLU A 518 10.15 8.40 -42.42
CA GLU A 518 8.94 7.75 -42.95
C GLU A 518 7.83 8.78 -43.25
N LYS A 519 7.62 9.73 -42.34
CA LYS A 519 6.66 10.84 -42.53
C LYS A 519 7.00 11.67 -43.77
N ASP A 520 8.28 12.02 -43.97
CA ASP A 520 8.70 12.79 -45.15
C ASP A 520 8.51 12.00 -46.44
N VAL A 521 8.79 10.69 -46.44
CA VAL A 521 8.52 9.81 -47.58
C VAL A 521 7.02 9.77 -47.89
N LEU A 522 6.16 9.56 -46.88
CA LEU A 522 4.71 9.54 -47.06
C LEU A 522 4.17 10.88 -47.56
N LYS A 523 4.71 12.00 -47.06
CA LYS A 523 4.35 13.34 -47.54
C LYS A 523 4.69 13.53 -49.00
N ASN A 524 5.88 13.09 -49.44
CA ASN A 524 6.29 13.13 -50.84
C ASN A 524 5.40 12.22 -51.71
N GLN A 525 5.04 11.03 -51.22
CA GLN A 525 4.11 10.13 -51.92
C GLN A 525 2.72 10.75 -52.07
N MET A 526 2.18 11.40 -51.03
CA MET A 526 0.90 12.11 -51.09
C MET A 526 0.92 13.27 -52.09
N GLN A 527 2.00 14.05 -52.12
CA GLN A 527 2.14 15.13 -53.11
C GLN A 527 2.19 14.60 -54.54
N THR A 528 2.84 13.46 -54.76
CA THR A 528 2.90 12.80 -56.06
C THR A 528 1.54 12.22 -56.46
N GLY A 529 0.82 11.57 -55.53
CA GLY A 529 -0.54 11.07 -55.75
C GLY A 529 -1.53 12.18 -56.09
N GLY A 530 -1.51 13.30 -55.35
CA GLY A 530 -2.35 14.46 -55.66
C GLY A 530 -2.02 15.14 -56.99
N SER A 531 -0.78 15.01 -57.49
CA SER A 531 -0.42 15.44 -58.84
C SER A 531 -1.04 14.54 -59.91
N LEU A 532 -1.04 13.22 -59.69
CA LEU A 532 -1.64 12.24 -60.59
C LEU A 532 -3.17 12.39 -60.63
N ASP A 533 -3.82 12.64 -59.50
CA ASP A 533 -5.27 12.88 -59.44
C ASP A 533 -5.67 14.14 -60.22
N ARG A 534 -4.87 15.21 -60.15
CA ARG A 534 -5.07 16.41 -60.97
C ARG A 534 -4.92 16.12 -62.46
N GLU A 535 -3.90 15.35 -62.83
CA GLU A 535 -3.67 14.98 -64.24
C GLU A 535 -4.81 14.10 -64.80
N ILE A 536 -5.33 13.17 -63.98
CA ILE A 536 -6.52 12.37 -64.34
C ILE A 536 -7.75 13.25 -64.53
N GLU A 537 -7.98 14.23 -63.65
CA GLU A 537 -9.15 15.10 -63.74
C GLU A 537 -9.06 16.07 -64.94
N GLU A 538 -7.85 16.55 -65.27
CA GLU A 538 -7.59 17.31 -66.49
C GLU A 538 -7.84 16.48 -67.76
N GLU A 539 -7.40 15.22 -67.78
CA GLU A 539 -7.67 14.31 -68.91
C GLU A 539 -9.14 13.95 -69.05
N LYS A 540 -9.86 13.71 -67.94
CA LYS A 540 -11.32 13.53 -67.98
C LYS A 540 -12.03 14.78 -68.52
N ALA A 541 -11.61 15.98 -68.12
CA ALA A 541 -12.18 17.22 -68.63
C ALA A 541 -11.92 17.42 -70.12
N LYS A 542 -10.73 17.05 -70.62
CA LYS A 542 -10.42 17.05 -72.07
C LYS A 542 -11.28 16.03 -72.83
N SER A 543 -11.43 14.82 -72.29
CA SER A 543 -12.26 13.76 -72.85
C SER A 543 -13.74 14.19 -72.93
N ALA A 544 -14.27 14.80 -71.88
CA ALA A 544 -15.63 15.33 -71.86
C ALA A 544 -15.86 16.40 -72.94
N LYS A 545 -14.92 17.35 -73.10
CA LYS A 545 -14.98 18.37 -74.17
C LYS A 545 -14.94 17.75 -75.57
N LEU A 546 -14.17 16.68 -75.77
CA LEU A 546 -14.14 15.95 -77.04
C LEU A 546 -15.47 15.25 -77.33
N VAL A 547 -16.10 14.63 -76.32
CA VAL A 547 -17.42 14.01 -76.45
C VAL A 547 -18.48 15.05 -76.82
N GLU A 548 -18.49 16.20 -76.14
CA GLU A 548 -19.42 17.29 -76.43
C GLU A 548 -19.24 17.83 -77.86
N ALA A 549 -18.00 18.03 -78.31
CA ALA A 549 -17.70 18.45 -79.68
C ALA A 549 -18.16 17.42 -80.72
N LEU A 550 -18.08 16.12 -80.41
CA LEU A 550 -18.58 15.04 -81.27
C LEU A 550 -20.10 15.02 -81.34
N GLU A 551 -20.79 15.26 -80.23
CA GLU A 551 -22.27 15.36 -80.20
C GLU A 551 -22.76 16.57 -80.99
N GLN A 552 -22.11 17.73 -80.85
CA GLN A 552 -22.41 18.92 -81.66
C GLN A 552 -22.21 18.64 -83.15
N LYS A 553 -21.12 17.96 -83.54
CA LYS A 553 -20.91 17.54 -84.93
C LYS A 553 -21.99 16.57 -85.41
N LYS A 554 -22.36 15.56 -84.61
CA LYS A 554 -23.45 14.63 -84.95
C LYS A 554 -24.78 15.36 -85.15
N ALA A 555 -25.11 16.30 -84.27
CA ALA A 555 -26.32 17.11 -84.39
C ALA A 555 -26.32 17.95 -85.69
N SER A 556 -25.20 18.61 -86.00
CA SER A 556 -25.06 19.38 -87.26
C SER A 556 -25.20 18.50 -88.51
N LEU A 557 -24.67 17.27 -88.47
CA LEU A 557 -24.77 16.33 -89.57
C LEU A 557 -26.21 15.81 -89.72
N ALA A 558 -26.88 15.49 -88.62
CA ALA A 558 -28.27 15.05 -88.62
C ALA A 558 -29.21 16.14 -89.18
N GLU A 559 -28.96 17.40 -88.81
CA GLU A 559 -29.69 18.55 -89.34
C GLU A 559 -29.44 18.73 -90.84
N GLY A 560 -28.18 18.61 -91.29
CA GLY A 560 -27.86 18.64 -92.72
C GLY A 560 -28.51 17.50 -93.52
N ILE A 561 -28.63 16.31 -92.93
CA ILE A 561 -29.34 15.17 -93.54
C ILE A 561 -30.84 15.48 -93.63
N ARG A 562 -31.46 16.03 -92.59
CA ARG A 562 -32.89 16.43 -92.62
C ARG A 562 -33.16 17.46 -93.69
N GLN A 563 -32.33 18.51 -93.79
CA GLN A 563 -32.49 19.55 -94.80
C GLN A 563 -32.46 18.97 -96.22
N LYS A 564 -31.52 18.05 -96.51
CA LYS A 564 -31.48 17.36 -97.80
C LYS A 564 -32.70 16.47 -98.03
N LEU A 565 -33.18 15.79 -96.99
CA LEU A 565 -34.38 14.96 -97.09
C LEU A 565 -35.62 15.81 -97.42
N ASP A 566 -35.78 16.95 -96.75
CA ASP A 566 -36.86 17.90 -96.99
C ASP A 566 -36.78 18.49 -98.41
N GLU A 567 -35.58 18.78 -98.89
CA GLU A 567 -35.35 19.25 -100.27
C GLU A 567 -35.76 18.18 -101.29
N THR A 568 -35.36 16.92 -101.08
CA THR A 568 -35.80 15.80 -101.94
C THR A 568 -37.32 15.57 -101.88
N MET A 569 -37.96 15.74 -100.70
CA MET A 569 -39.42 15.62 -100.59
C MET A 569 -40.14 16.76 -101.33
N ARG A 570 -39.58 17.99 -101.34
CA ARG A 570 -40.10 19.08 -102.16
C ARG A 570 -39.98 18.79 -103.66
N GLU A 571 -38.86 18.19 -104.08
CA GLU A 571 -38.70 17.77 -105.48
C GLU A 571 -39.71 16.67 -105.86
N ILE A 572 -39.93 15.68 -104.99
CA ILE A 572 -40.94 14.62 -105.21
C ILE A 572 -42.35 15.22 -105.31
N THR A 573 -42.74 16.09 -104.38
CA THR A 573 -44.07 16.73 -104.42
C THR A 573 -44.27 17.62 -105.65
N LYS A 574 -43.21 18.25 -106.15
CA LYS A 574 -43.26 18.98 -107.41
C LYS A 574 -43.50 18.03 -108.60
N ILE A 575 -42.79 16.91 -108.66
CA ILE A 575 -42.97 15.87 -109.68
C ILE A 575 -44.40 15.29 -109.62
N ASP A 576 -44.92 15.03 -108.42
CA ASP A 576 -46.28 14.52 -108.24
C ASP A 576 -47.35 15.52 -108.72
N LEU A 577 -47.12 16.82 -108.50
CA LEU A 577 -48.00 17.87 -109.01
C LEU A 577 -47.97 17.95 -110.54
N GLU A 578 -46.76 17.88 -111.14
CA GLU A 578 -46.58 17.82 -112.59
C GLU A 578 -47.27 16.58 -113.19
N ASN A 579 -47.14 15.42 -112.55
CA ASN A 579 -47.85 14.19 -112.93
C ASN A 579 -49.37 14.34 -112.82
N ALA A 580 -49.88 14.98 -111.77
CA ALA A 580 -51.32 15.22 -111.60
C ALA A 580 -51.86 16.17 -112.68
N THR A 581 -51.12 17.21 -113.03
CA THR A 581 -51.48 18.10 -114.15
C THR A 581 -51.46 17.35 -115.49
N PHE A 582 -50.48 16.50 -115.73
CA PHE A 582 -50.43 15.64 -116.92
C PHE A 582 -51.61 14.67 -116.97
N HIS A 583 -52.01 14.10 -115.82
CA HIS A 583 -53.16 13.20 -115.73
C HIS A 583 -54.50 13.92 -115.99
N ALA A 584 -54.62 15.18 -115.55
CA ALA A 584 -55.77 16.04 -115.84
C ALA A 584 -55.86 16.36 -117.34
N GLU A 585 -54.73 16.65 -117.99
CA GLU A 585 -54.66 16.85 -119.44
C GLU A 585 -55.06 15.58 -120.21
N CYS A 586 -54.61 14.41 -119.76
CA CYS A 586 -55.00 13.12 -120.36
C CYS A 586 -56.50 12.84 -120.22
N THR A 587 -57.11 13.17 -119.07
CA THR A 587 -58.55 12.97 -118.85
C THR A 587 -59.41 13.96 -119.64
N ASP A 588 -58.94 15.18 -119.90
CA ASP A 588 -59.62 16.11 -120.79
C ASP A 588 -59.51 15.70 -122.27
N ILE A 589 -58.41 15.05 -122.67
CA ILE A 589 -58.30 14.37 -123.97
C ILE A 589 -59.28 13.19 -124.06
N GLU A 590 -59.40 12.36 -123.03
CA GLU A 590 -60.38 11.27 -122.99
C GLU A 590 -61.83 11.77 -123.09
N LYS A 591 -62.16 12.89 -122.44
CA LYS A 591 -63.48 13.55 -122.57
C LYS A 591 -63.72 14.08 -123.98
N LEU A 592 -62.69 14.62 -124.65
CA LEU A 592 -62.78 15.04 -126.06
C LEU A 592 -63.01 13.83 -126.98
N VAL A 593 -62.33 12.71 -126.74
CA VAL A 593 -62.52 11.46 -127.50
C VAL A 593 -63.94 10.90 -127.30
N LEU A 594 -64.47 10.92 -126.07
CA LEU A 594 -65.85 10.52 -125.77
C LEU A 594 -66.89 11.46 -126.42
N LYS A 595 -66.62 12.77 -126.48
CA LYS A 595 -67.49 13.75 -127.16
C LYS A 595 -67.50 13.54 -128.69
N THR A 596 -66.39 13.11 -129.26
CA THR A 596 -66.29 12.76 -130.69
C THR A 596 -66.98 11.43 -131.00
N ARG A 597 -67.03 10.50 -130.03
CA ARG A 597 -67.74 9.22 -130.15
C ARG A 597 -69.27 9.38 -130.08
N ASN A 598 -69.77 10.36 -129.33
CA ASN A 598 -71.21 10.67 -129.24
C ASN A 598 -71.74 11.56 -130.39
N MET A 599 -70.89 12.04 -131.29
CA MET A 599 -71.29 12.75 -132.51
C MET A 599 -71.42 11.83 -133.74
N ASN A 600 -71.16 10.51 -133.58
CA ASN A 600 -71.30 9.49 -134.63
C ASN A 600 -72.42 8.47 -134.30
N GLN A 601 -73.48 8.90 -133.60
CA GLN A 601 -74.79 8.24 -133.59
C GLN A 601 -75.79 9.04 -134.41
#